data_AF-A0A5S3X9V6-F1
#
_entry.id   AF-A0A5S3X9V6-F1
#
_cell.length_a   1.000
_cell.length_b   1.000
_cell.length_c   1.000
_cell.angle_alpha   90.00
_cell.angle_beta   90.00
_cell.angle_gamma   90.00
#
_symmetry.space_group_name_H-M   'P 1'
#
loop_
_entity.id
_entity.type
_entity.pdbx_description
1 polymer ?
#
loop_
_entity_poly.entity_id
_entity_poly.type
_entity_poly.pdbx_seq_one_letter_code
_entity_poly.pdbx_strand_id
1 'polypeptide(L)' 'LKRRLDALSPPKHHQAIKGNRRRIEREALSIKKGGQIAQTQQPSGAGHALTHNSITTDFSESLIEFISPVSE' A
#
# COMPACT_ATOMS: atom_id res chain seq x y z
N LEU A 1 -20.20 -15.79 -1.87
CA LEU A 1 -20.02 -14.40 -1.38
C LEU A 1 -21.35 -13.68 -1.18
N LYS A 2 -22.17 -13.51 -2.21
CA LYS A 2 -23.47 -12.80 -2.17
C LYS A 2 -24.36 -13.15 -0.97
N ARG A 3 -24.70 -14.44 -0.79
CA ARG A 3 -25.47 -14.94 0.38
C ARG A 3 -24.90 -14.53 1.75
N ARG A 4 -23.58 -14.40 1.89
CA ARG A 4 -22.94 -13.99 3.16
C ARG A 4 -23.02 -12.47 3.35
N LEU A 5 -22.89 -11.69 2.29
CA LEU A 5 -23.07 -10.24 2.32
C LEU A 5 -24.54 -9.89 2.61
N ASP A 6 -25.47 -10.61 1.99
CA ASP A 6 -26.92 -10.44 2.23
C ASP A 6 -27.28 -10.71 3.69
N ALA A 7 -26.66 -11.72 4.32
CA ALA A 7 -26.85 -12.02 5.74
C ALA A 7 -26.32 -10.93 6.69
N LEU A 8 -25.33 -10.14 6.27
CA LEU A 8 -24.73 -9.04 7.05
C LEU A 8 -25.37 -7.66 6.75
N SER A 9 -26.20 -7.59 5.71
CA SER A 9 -26.91 -6.36 5.30
C SER A 9 -27.88 -5.77 6.34
N PRO A 10 -28.58 -6.57 7.18
CA PRO A 10 -29.52 -6.03 8.16
C PRO A 10 -28.87 -5.02 9.13
N PRO A 11 -29.54 -3.92 9.49
CA PRO A 11 -28.99 -2.86 10.37
C PRO A 11 -28.43 -3.33 11.70
N LYS A 12 -29.00 -4.40 12.28
CA LYS A 12 -28.51 -5.03 13.51
C LYS A 12 -27.06 -5.54 13.44
N HIS A 13 -26.53 -5.74 12.22
CA HIS A 13 -25.17 -6.22 11.98
C HIS A 13 -24.21 -5.11 11.54
N HIS A 14 -24.67 -3.88 11.32
CA HIS A 14 -23.81 -2.78 10.82
C HIS A 14 -22.66 -2.45 11.78
N GLN A 15 -22.84 -2.64 13.08
CA GLN A 15 -21.77 -2.41 14.05
C GLN A 15 -20.63 -3.42 13.93
N ALA A 16 -20.87 -4.61 13.37
CA ALA A 16 -19.83 -5.63 13.19
C ALA A 16 -18.77 -5.24 12.14
N ILE A 17 -19.04 -4.21 11.31
CA ILE A 17 -18.11 -3.72 10.29
C ILE A 17 -17.61 -2.29 10.55
N LYS A 18 -18.08 -1.64 11.62
CA LYS A 18 -17.56 -0.33 12.05
C LYS A 18 -16.23 -0.51 12.77
N GLY A 19 -15.34 0.49 12.64
CA GLY A 19 -14.01 0.47 13.27
C GLY A 19 -12.98 -0.40 12.55
N ASN A 20 -13.31 -0.90 11.35
CA ASN A 20 -12.34 -1.58 10.49
C ASN A 20 -11.22 -0.61 10.11
N ARG A 21 -10.02 -0.88 10.59
CA ARG A 21 -8.84 -0.08 10.25
C ARG A 21 -8.23 -0.56 8.94
N ARG A 22 -7.72 0.36 8.14
CA ARG A 22 -7.18 0.10 6.79
C ARG A 22 -5.79 0.69 6.65
N ARG A 23 -5.01 0.03 5.81
CA ARG A 23 -3.73 0.51 5.29
C ARG A 23 -3.77 0.39 3.78
N ILE A 24 -3.07 1.29 3.10
CA ILE A 24 -2.92 1.25 1.65
C ILE A 24 -1.45 1.02 1.34
N GLU A 25 -1.21 0.08 0.42
CA GLU A 25 0.08 -0.22 -0.17
C GLU A 25 -0.01 0.08 -1.67
N ARG A 26 1.04 0.72 -2.20
CA ARG A 26 1.14 1.03 -3.63
C ARG A 26 2.56 0.82 -4.10
N GLU A 27 2.69 -0.01 -5.12
CA GLU A 27 3.95 -0.24 -5.83
C GLU A 27 4.01 0.59 -7.12
N ALA A 28 5.20 1.08 -7.46
CA ALA A 28 5.47 1.78 -8.71
C ALA A 28 6.93 1.63 -9.15
N LEU A 29 7.13 1.35 -10.44
CA LEU A 29 8.45 1.35 -11.05
C LEU A 29 8.95 2.78 -11.28
N SER A 30 10.16 3.04 -10.82
CA SER A 30 10.90 4.25 -11.14
C SER A 30 11.31 4.24 -12.62
N ILE A 31 11.06 5.34 -13.32
CA ILE A 31 11.37 5.48 -14.74
C ILE A 31 12.23 6.70 -15.03
N LYS A 32 13.06 6.61 -16.07
CA LYS A 32 13.73 7.74 -16.69
C LYS A 32 12.70 8.57 -17.47
N LYS A 33 13.05 9.81 -17.84
CA LYS A 33 12.20 10.68 -18.69
C LYS A 33 11.77 10.01 -20.01
N GLY A 34 12.55 9.06 -20.54
CA GLY A 34 12.22 8.28 -21.73
C GLY A 34 11.34 7.04 -21.51
N GLY A 35 10.80 6.84 -20.31
CA GLY A 35 9.90 5.72 -19.99
C GLY A 35 10.58 4.38 -19.68
N GLN A 36 11.91 4.32 -19.76
CA GLN A 36 12.68 3.12 -19.37
C GLN A 36 12.80 3.03 -17.86
N ILE A 37 12.84 1.81 -17.31
CA ILE A 37 13.09 1.58 -15.89
C ILE A 37 14.43 2.21 -15.48
N ALA A 38 14.41 2.97 -14.39
CA ALA A 38 15.60 3.56 -13.81
C ALA A 38 16.45 2.48 -13.12
N GLN A 39 17.75 2.41 -13.42
CA GLN A 39 18.72 1.53 -12.74
C GLN A 39 19.59 2.27 -11.72
N THR A 40 19.24 3.52 -11.43
CA THR A 40 19.90 4.32 -10.40
C THR A 40 19.43 3.85 -9.03
N GLN A 41 20.31 3.93 -8.04
CA GLN A 41 19.93 3.71 -6.65
C GLN A 41 18.85 4.71 -6.22
N GLN A 42 18.05 4.31 -5.24
CA GLN A 42 17.06 5.17 -4.59
C GLN A 42 17.72 6.47 -4.07
N PRO A 43 17.04 7.62 -4.13
CA PRO A 43 17.55 8.86 -3.54
C PRO A 43 17.85 8.66 -2.05
N SER A 44 18.99 9.13 -1.57
CA SER A 44 19.47 8.97 -0.19
C SER A 44 18.55 9.56 0.89
N GLY A 45 17.49 10.30 0.53
CA GLY A 45 16.47 10.85 1.42
C GLY A 45 15.07 10.24 1.28
N ALA A 46 14.85 9.28 0.37
CA ALA A 46 13.53 8.67 0.14
C ALA A 46 13.18 7.56 1.16
N GLY A 47 14.08 7.28 2.11
CA GLY A 47 13.96 6.19 3.07
C GLY A 47 14.80 4.98 2.66
N HIS A 48 15.36 4.30 3.66
CA HIS A 48 16.06 3.03 3.43
C HIS A 48 15.04 1.90 3.44
N ALA A 49 15.09 1.02 2.44
CA ALA A 49 14.16 -0.12 2.30
C ALA A 49 14.03 -1.00 3.57
N LEU A 50 15.07 -1.03 4.41
CA LEU A 50 15.10 -1.86 5.61
C LEU A 50 14.54 -1.15 6.85
N THR A 51 14.53 0.19 6.89
CA THR A 51 14.29 0.93 8.14
C THR A 51 13.25 2.05 8.05
N HIS A 52 12.73 2.36 6.86
CA HIS A 52 11.79 3.45 6.70
C HIS A 52 10.32 2.96 6.75
N ASN A 53 9.51 3.59 7.60
CA ASN A 53 8.18 3.07 7.97
C ASN A 53 7.06 3.27 6.92
N SER A 54 7.30 4.06 5.87
CA SER A 54 6.26 4.44 4.90
C SER A 54 6.68 4.38 3.44
N ILE A 55 7.96 4.16 3.17
CA ILE A 55 8.53 4.08 1.82
C ILE A 55 9.60 3.02 1.87
N THR A 56 9.52 2.04 0.98
CA THR A 56 10.48 0.94 0.87
C THR A 56 10.66 0.55 -0.60
N THR A 57 11.49 -0.45 -0.86
CA THR A 57 11.57 -1.16 -2.13
C THR A 57 11.08 -2.59 -1.93
N ASP A 58 10.31 -3.11 -2.88
CA ASP A 58 9.91 -4.52 -2.88
C ASP A 58 10.97 -5.37 -3.64
N PHE A 59 10.60 -6.17 -4.64
CA PHE A 59 11.50 -7.11 -5.30
C PHE A 59 12.76 -6.49 -5.92
N SER A 60 12.69 -5.23 -6.35
CA SER A 60 13.82 -4.56 -7.02
C SER A 60 14.04 -3.15 -6.48
N GLU A 61 15.28 -2.68 -6.55
CA GLU A 61 15.65 -1.30 -6.19
C GLU A 61 14.84 -0.25 -6.97
N SER A 62 14.39 -0.58 -8.18
CA SER A 62 13.58 0.30 -9.03
C SER A 62 12.09 0.27 -8.67
N LEU A 63 11.62 -0.68 -7.87
CA LEU A 63 10.21 -0.85 -7.51
C LEU A 63 9.97 -0.25 -6.13
N ILE A 64 9.47 0.99 -6.12
CA ILE A 64 9.15 1.71 -4.88
C ILE A 64 7.81 1.24 -4.38
N GLU A 65 7.73 0.96 -3.09
CA GLU A 65 6.49 0.70 -2.38
C GLU A 65 6.21 1.83 -1.38
N PHE A 66 4.99 2.36 -1.43
CA PHE A 66 4.47 3.33 -0.48
C PHE A 66 3.46 2.66 0.45
N ILE A 67 3.67 2.83 1.74
CA ILE A 67 2.88 2.18 2.79
C ILE A 67 2.30 3.26 3.71
N SER A 68 0.98 3.37 3.76
CA SER A 68 0.33 4.29 4.71
C SER A 68 0.40 3.74 6.14
N PRO A 69 0.36 4.60 7.18
CA PRO A 69 -0.03 4.14 8.50
C PRO A 69 -1.43 3.53 8.47
N VAL A 70 -1.74 2.72 9.48
CA VAL A 70 -3.10 2.21 9.70
C VAL A 70 -3.99 3.38 10.13
N SER A 71 -5.14 3.53 9.47
CA SER A 71 -6.14 4.58 9.74
C SER A 71 -7.55 3.98 9.89
N GLU A 72 -8.45 4.70 10.56
CA GLU A 72 -9.85 4.28 10.78
C GLU A 72 -10.75 4.45 9.55
#